data_AF-A0A7W2FZR3-F1
#
_entry.id   AF-A0A7W2FZR3-F1
#
_cell.length_a   1.000
_cell.length_b   1.000
_cell.length_c   1.000
_cell.angle_alpha   90.00
_cell.angle_beta   90.00
_cell.angle_gamma   90.00
#
_symmetry.space_group_name_H-M   'P 1'
#
loop_
_entity.id
_entity.type
_entity.pdbx_description
1 polymer ?
#
loop_
_entity_poly.entity_id
_entity_poly.type
_entity_poly.pdbx_seq_one_letter_code
_entity_poly.pdbx_strand_id
1 'polypeptide(L)'
;MIGFKNMILMIGGSLCAWMCGCDDNDDIVPVPYENVDRIAVLVVDDATNTFEGGGVYHYNTLNPTFNLKVEEVPANDAGYITVLFEEGNEIIYYATQFLNYDGAIVKPNPFVDASHFNKVDTEDFLEFPVNAIALTSESTDGVEQKWAVIQNDWFIRKGAELKGDNKVFYFKHQLNKSDNKSIKWVFITKY
;
A
#
# COMPACT_ATOMS: atom_id res chain seq x y z
N MET A 1 -17.41 45.18 67.78
CA MET A 1 -18.30 44.33 68.60
C MET A 1 -19.03 43.38 67.68
N ILE A 2 -19.07 42.12 68.11
CA ILE A 2 -19.65 40.95 67.46
C ILE A 2 -21.17 41.07 67.32
N GLY A 3 -21.74 40.48 66.26
CA GLY A 3 -23.19 40.32 66.12
C GLY A 3 -23.60 39.40 64.96
N PHE A 4 -23.25 38.12 65.05
CA PHE A 4 -23.78 37.02 64.23
C PHE A 4 -25.24 36.68 64.63
N LYS A 5 -26.09 36.27 63.67
CA LYS A 5 -27.31 35.40 63.74
C LYS A 5 -28.15 35.67 62.47
N ASN A 6 -28.67 34.77 61.63
CA ASN A 6 -28.98 33.32 61.57
C ASN A 6 -28.89 32.92 60.06
N MET A 7 -28.34 31.79 59.59
CA MET A 7 -28.74 30.36 59.61
C MET A 7 -29.90 29.92 58.67
N ILE A 8 -29.58 28.92 57.82
CA ILE A 8 -30.41 27.91 57.11
C ILE A 8 -31.04 28.34 55.77
N LEU A 9 -30.61 27.87 54.58
CA LEU A 9 -30.50 26.54 53.93
C LEU A 9 -31.75 26.19 53.07
N MET A 10 -31.55 26.09 51.75
CA MET A 10 -32.14 25.10 50.83
C MET A 10 -31.47 25.33 49.46
N ILE A 11 -30.47 24.52 49.08
CA ILE A 11 -30.60 23.30 48.25
C ILE A 11 -31.51 23.53 47.02
N GLY A 12 -30.86 23.76 45.88
CA GLY A 12 -31.45 23.67 44.55
C GLY A 12 -30.33 23.41 43.56
N GLY A 13 -30.05 22.12 43.32
CA GLY A 13 -28.94 21.69 42.49
C GLY A 13 -29.11 22.06 41.02
N SER A 14 -27.99 22.37 40.39
CA SER A 14 -27.76 22.00 39.00
C SER A 14 -26.25 21.94 38.78
N LEU A 15 -25.74 20.72 38.99
CA LEU A 15 -24.55 20.22 38.31
C LEU A 15 -24.79 20.32 36.79
N CYS A 16 -23.74 20.68 36.06
CA CYS A 16 -23.56 20.81 34.60
C CYS A 16 -23.17 22.26 34.27
N ALA A 17 -21.99 22.58 33.73
CA ALA A 17 -20.98 21.76 33.13
C ALA A 17 -19.63 22.44 33.33
N TRP A 18 -18.66 21.66 33.79
CA TRP A 18 -17.28 21.84 33.37
C TRP A 18 -17.26 21.75 31.85
N MET A 19 -17.35 22.88 31.17
CA MET A 19 -16.81 23.00 29.82
C MET A 19 -15.28 23.05 29.97
N CYS A 20 -14.70 21.91 30.34
CA CYS A 20 -13.38 21.55 29.87
C CYS A 20 -13.52 21.41 28.36
N GLY A 21 -13.15 22.45 27.61
CA GLY A 21 -12.75 22.27 26.24
C GLY A 21 -11.46 21.45 26.26
N CYS A 22 -11.60 20.13 26.24
CA CYS A 22 -10.55 19.29 25.67
C CYS A 22 -10.51 19.66 24.19
N ASP A 23 -9.49 20.43 23.86
CA ASP A 23 -9.00 20.54 22.50
C ASP A 23 -8.48 19.13 22.16
N ASP A 24 -9.31 18.31 21.53
CA ASP A 24 -8.86 17.10 20.84
C ASP A 24 -8.12 17.54 19.56
N ASN A 25 -7.07 18.36 19.74
CA ASN A 25 -5.89 18.25 18.92
C ASN A 25 -5.23 16.94 19.36
N ASP A 26 -5.78 15.82 18.87
CA ASP A 26 -4.96 14.67 18.58
C ASP A 26 -3.93 15.16 17.56
N ASP A 27 -2.85 15.73 18.08
CA ASP A 27 -1.58 15.86 17.40
C ASP A 27 -1.19 14.43 17.01
N ILE A 28 -1.69 13.99 15.86
CA ILE A 28 -1.11 12.88 15.10
C ILE A 28 0.27 13.39 14.74
N VAL A 29 1.21 13.22 15.66
CA VAL A 29 2.63 13.43 15.40
C VAL A 29 2.96 12.47 14.26
N PRO A 30 3.31 12.95 13.06
CA PRO A 30 3.66 12.07 11.97
C PRO A 30 4.86 11.24 12.42
N VAL A 31 4.68 9.93 12.57
CA VAL A 31 5.80 9.05 12.88
C VAL A 31 6.82 9.21 11.76
N PRO A 32 8.09 9.54 12.06
CA PRO A 32 9.10 9.70 11.02
C PRO A 32 9.14 8.46 10.13
N TYR A 33 9.23 8.66 8.80
CA TYR A 33 9.26 7.60 7.79
C TYR A 33 10.27 6.49 8.11
N GLU A 34 11.35 6.83 8.82
CA GLU A 34 12.44 5.92 9.21
C GLU A 34 12.06 4.88 10.27
N ASN A 35 10.87 4.96 10.89
CA ASN A 35 10.46 4.10 11.99
C ASN A 35 9.25 3.20 11.67
N VAL A 36 8.76 3.21 10.44
CA VAL A 36 7.56 2.48 10.01
C VAL A 36 7.79 1.85 8.66
N ASP A 37 7.28 0.64 8.46
CA ASP A 37 7.28 0.04 7.13
C ASP A 37 6.17 0.62 6.27
N ARG A 38 6.48 0.89 5.01
CA ARG A 38 5.48 1.15 3.99
C ARG A 38 5.69 0.23 2.81
N ILE A 39 4.60 -0.32 2.28
CA ILE A 39 4.64 -1.22 1.13
C ILE A 39 3.87 -0.57 0.00
N ALA A 40 4.54 -0.32 -1.13
CA ALA A 40 3.89 0.13 -2.35
C ALA A 40 3.65 -1.08 -3.27
N VAL A 41 2.43 -1.16 -3.81
CA VAL A 41 2.02 -2.12 -4.84
C VAL A 41 1.63 -1.32 -6.07
N LEU A 42 2.39 -1.43 -7.15
CA LEU A 42 2.26 -0.65 -8.37
C LEU A 42 1.88 -1.55 -9.54
N VAL A 43 0.99 -1.10 -10.41
CA VAL A 43 0.44 -1.89 -11.52
C VAL A 43 0.67 -1.17 -12.84
N VAL A 44 1.26 -1.90 -13.80
CA VAL A 44 1.54 -1.43 -15.16
C VAL A 44 0.82 -2.34 -16.15
N ASP A 45 0.16 -1.73 -17.13
CA ASP A 45 -0.48 -2.48 -18.21
C ASP A 45 0.56 -3.05 -19.19
N ASP A 46 0.44 -4.33 -19.53
CA ASP A 46 1.40 -5.00 -20.42
C ASP A 46 1.29 -4.51 -21.86
N ALA A 47 0.09 -4.25 -22.36
CA ALA A 47 -0.15 -3.94 -23.77
C ALA A 47 0.21 -2.49 -24.10
N THR A 48 -0.18 -1.54 -23.25
CA THR A 48 0.03 -0.10 -23.47
C THR A 48 1.34 0.40 -22.86
N ASN A 49 1.98 -0.39 -21.99
CA ASN A 49 3.13 0.04 -21.20
C ASN A 49 2.83 1.30 -20.37
N THR A 50 1.62 1.41 -19.83
CA THR A 50 1.21 2.57 -19.01
C THR A 50 1.13 2.17 -17.55
N PHE A 51 1.65 3.02 -16.67
CA PHE A 51 1.41 2.92 -15.24
C PHE A 51 -0.07 3.24 -14.96
N GLU A 52 -0.79 2.28 -14.38
CA GLU A 52 -2.23 2.41 -14.10
C GLU A 52 -2.50 2.95 -12.70
N GLY A 53 -1.57 2.74 -11.76
CA GLY A 53 -1.71 3.13 -10.36
C GLY A 53 -1.43 1.95 -9.43
N GLY A 54 -2.09 1.91 -8.28
CA GLY A 54 -1.80 0.89 -7.27
C GLY A 54 -2.33 1.24 -5.89
N GLY A 55 -1.54 0.91 -4.87
CA GLY A 55 -1.87 1.22 -3.48
C GLY A 55 -0.64 1.20 -2.58
N VAL A 56 -0.77 1.89 -1.44
CA VAL A 56 0.30 2.03 -0.46
C VAL A 56 -0.22 1.66 0.92
N TYR A 57 0.40 0.64 1.49
CA TYR A 57 0.11 0.15 2.83
C TYR A 57 1.06 0.80 3.84
N HIS A 58 0.50 1.18 4.98
CA HIS A 58 1.22 1.85 6.06
C HIS A 58 1.15 0.97 7.30
N TYR A 59 2.31 0.53 7.79
CA TYR A 59 2.41 -0.28 9.00
C TYR A 59 2.95 0.57 10.15
N ASN A 60 2.45 0.34 11.36
CA ASN A 60 2.89 1.08 12.55
C ASN A 60 4.17 0.50 13.18
N THR A 61 4.72 -0.55 12.59
CA THR A 61 5.88 -1.28 13.11
C THR A 61 6.88 -1.47 11.98
N LEU A 62 8.15 -1.26 12.27
CA LEU A 62 9.25 -1.61 11.39
C LEU A 62 9.50 -3.12 11.47
N ASN A 63 9.44 -3.82 10.35
CA ASN A 63 9.82 -5.23 10.28
C ASN A 63 11.26 -5.31 9.75
N PRO A 64 12.17 -6.04 10.40
CA PRO A 64 13.54 -6.16 9.89
C PRO A 64 13.62 -6.96 8.60
N THR A 65 12.59 -7.76 8.31
CA THR A 65 12.48 -8.58 7.11
C THR A 65 11.35 -8.09 6.21
N PHE A 66 11.37 -8.55 4.96
CA PHE A 66 10.32 -8.30 3.99
C PHE A 66 10.11 -9.58 3.18
N ASN A 67 9.15 -10.39 3.62
CA ASN A 67 8.83 -11.67 3.01
C ASN A 67 7.41 -11.64 2.45
N LEU A 68 7.29 -12.09 1.21
CA LEU A 68 6.02 -12.21 0.50
C LEU A 68 5.75 -13.66 0.20
N LYS A 69 4.54 -14.11 0.54
CA LYS A 69 4.02 -15.43 0.17
C LYS A 69 2.99 -15.27 -0.94
N VAL A 70 3.17 -16.05 -2.00
CA VAL A 70 2.26 -16.06 -3.14
C VAL A 70 1.44 -17.33 -3.10
N GLU A 71 0.15 -17.18 -3.33
CA GLU A 71 -0.75 -18.27 -3.67
C GLU A 71 -1.38 -17.95 -5.02
N GLU A 72 -1.17 -18.84 -5.99
CA GLU A 72 -1.76 -18.72 -7.32
C GLU A 72 -2.58 -19.97 -7.59
N VAL A 73 -3.85 -19.77 -7.91
CA VAL A 73 -4.75 -20.81 -8.41
C VAL A 73 -5.07 -20.45 -9.85
N PRO A 74 -4.52 -21.20 -10.84
CA PRO A 74 -4.79 -20.94 -12.25
C PRO A 74 -6.29 -21.05 -12.53
N ALA A 75 -6.85 -20.11 -13.29
CA ALA A 75 -8.26 -20.16 -13.61
C ALA A 75 -8.58 -21.27 -14.62
N ASN A 76 -9.26 -22.34 -14.18
CA ASN A 76 -9.99 -23.21 -15.10
C ASN A 76 -11.42 -22.67 -15.25
N ASP A 77 -12.16 -22.59 -14.15
CA ASP A 77 -13.47 -21.92 -14.06
C ASP A 77 -13.39 -20.64 -13.21
N ALA A 78 -12.61 -20.71 -12.13
CA ALA A 78 -12.26 -19.59 -11.26
C ALA A 78 -10.80 -19.76 -10.84
N GLY A 79 -10.08 -18.65 -10.79
CA GLY A 79 -8.70 -18.58 -10.35
C GLY A 79 -8.44 -17.28 -9.60
N TYR A 80 -7.31 -17.21 -8.95
CA TYR A 80 -6.89 -16.02 -8.24
C TYR A 80 -5.40 -16.01 -8.02
N ILE A 81 -4.89 -14.83 -7.72
CA ILE A 81 -3.56 -14.63 -7.17
C ILE A 81 -3.68 -13.81 -5.89
N THR A 82 -2.97 -14.26 -4.86
CA THR A 82 -2.91 -13.61 -3.56
C THR A 82 -1.45 -13.41 -3.18
N VAL A 83 -1.11 -12.21 -2.75
CA VAL A 83 0.21 -11.90 -2.17
C VAL A 83 0.01 -11.46 -0.72
N LEU A 84 0.54 -12.27 0.19
CA LEU A 84 0.56 -12.04 1.63
C LEU A 84 1.90 -11.44 2.03
N PHE A 85 1.88 -10.30 2.70
CA PHE A 85 3.02 -9.81 3.49
C PHE A 85 3.04 -10.56 4.82
N GLU A 86 4.05 -11.40 5.03
CA GLU A 86 4.06 -12.38 6.11
C GLU A 86 4.17 -11.72 7.49
N GLU A 87 5.04 -10.71 7.63
CA GLU A 87 5.27 -10.04 8.91
C GLU A 87 4.07 -9.19 9.35
N GLY A 88 3.40 -8.54 8.40
CA GLY A 88 2.15 -7.82 8.66
C GLY A 88 0.91 -8.73 8.76
N ASN A 89 1.05 -10.01 8.39
CA ASN A 89 -0.05 -10.96 8.22
C ASN A 89 -1.23 -10.35 7.42
N GLU A 90 -0.90 -9.66 6.32
CA GLU A 90 -1.86 -8.90 5.53
C GLU A 90 -1.75 -9.23 4.04
N ILE A 91 -2.90 -9.45 3.40
CA ILE A 91 -2.97 -9.54 1.93
C ILE A 91 -2.82 -8.14 1.36
N ILE A 92 -1.74 -7.93 0.60
CA ILE A 92 -1.39 -6.65 -0.04
C ILE A 92 -1.74 -6.63 -1.54
N TYR A 93 -1.93 -7.79 -2.14
CA TYR A 93 -2.47 -7.91 -3.49
C TYR A 93 -3.40 -9.11 -3.57
N TYR A 94 -4.55 -8.91 -4.19
CA TYR A 94 -5.52 -9.96 -4.43
C TYR A 94 -6.26 -9.63 -5.71
N ALA A 95 -6.28 -10.59 -6.63
CA ALA A 95 -7.02 -10.44 -7.86
C ALA A 95 -7.64 -11.77 -8.25
N THR A 96 -8.85 -11.69 -8.79
CA THR A 96 -9.67 -12.85 -9.15
C THR A 96 -9.87 -12.91 -10.64
N GLN A 97 -9.99 -14.12 -11.17
CA GLN A 97 -10.30 -14.40 -12.55
C GLN A 97 -11.44 -15.43 -12.60
N PHE A 98 -12.51 -15.13 -13.33
CA PHE A 98 -13.62 -16.07 -13.55
C PHE A 98 -13.81 -16.30 -15.04
N LEU A 99 -14.12 -17.53 -15.42
CA LEU A 99 -14.38 -17.89 -16.81
C LEU A 99 -15.53 -17.04 -17.37
N ASN A 100 -15.29 -16.41 -18.52
CA ASN A 100 -16.23 -15.50 -19.21
C ASN A 100 -16.52 -14.17 -18.49
N TYR A 101 -15.75 -13.81 -17.46
CA TYR A 101 -15.80 -12.48 -16.85
C TYR A 101 -14.42 -11.84 -16.90
N ASP A 102 -14.41 -10.51 -16.94
CA ASP A 102 -13.17 -9.76 -16.77
C ASP A 102 -12.69 -9.97 -15.34
N GLY A 103 -11.48 -10.51 -15.19
CA GLY A 103 -10.84 -10.58 -13.89
C GLY A 103 -10.68 -9.18 -13.29
N ALA A 104 -10.62 -9.12 -11.97
CA ALA A 104 -10.58 -7.87 -11.24
C ALA A 104 -9.47 -7.88 -10.19
N ILE A 105 -8.77 -6.76 -10.08
CA ILE A 105 -7.90 -6.47 -8.95
C ILE A 105 -8.81 -6.04 -7.79
N VAL A 106 -8.84 -6.83 -6.73
CA VAL A 106 -9.64 -6.60 -5.53
C VAL A 106 -8.82 -5.92 -4.44
N LYS A 107 -7.51 -6.20 -4.38
CA LYS A 107 -6.52 -5.44 -3.61
C LYS A 107 -5.35 -5.02 -4.50
N PRO A 108 -4.83 -3.79 -4.38
CA PRO A 108 -5.13 -2.81 -3.33
C PRO A 108 -6.53 -2.19 -3.39
N ASN A 109 -7.07 -1.82 -2.22
CA ASN A 109 -8.37 -1.18 -2.06
C ASN A 109 -8.28 -0.05 -1.01
N PRO A 110 -8.47 1.23 -1.38
CA PRO A 110 -8.75 1.68 -2.75
C PRO A 110 -7.57 1.44 -3.68
N PHE A 111 -7.88 1.09 -4.94
CA PHE A 111 -6.92 1.20 -6.02
C PHE A 111 -6.91 2.66 -6.47
N VAL A 112 -5.79 3.34 -6.28
CA VAL A 112 -5.62 4.74 -6.69
C VAL A 112 -4.93 4.79 -8.04
N ASP A 113 -5.38 5.67 -8.94
CA ASP A 113 -4.79 5.80 -10.26
C ASP A 113 -3.40 6.45 -10.23
N ALA A 114 -2.64 6.27 -11.31
CA ALA A 114 -1.27 6.77 -11.45
C ALA A 114 -1.10 8.29 -11.21
N SER A 115 -2.14 9.11 -11.36
CA SER A 115 -2.04 10.56 -11.13
C SER A 115 -1.91 10.92 -9.64
N HIS A 116 -2.25 9.99 -8.75
CA HIS A 116 -2.09 10.15 -7.30
C HIS A 116 -0.69 9.81 -6.80
N PHE A 117 0.18 9.33 -7.68
CA PHE A 117 1.54 8.96 -7.35
C PHE A 117 2.51 10.07 -7.73
N ASN A 118 3.31 10.52 -6.76
CA ASN A 118 4.31 11.54 -6.99
C ASN A 118 5.50 10.97 -7.76
N LYS A 119 6.02 11.75 -8.69
CA LYS A 119 7.26 11.43 -9.40
C LYS A 119 8.41 12.25 -8.84
N VAL A 120 9.59 11.65 -8.78
CA VAL A 120 10.84 12.34 -8.53
C VAL A 120 11.30 12.95 -9.84
N ASP A 121 11.54 14.27 -9.81
CA ASP A 121 12.16 14.97 -10.93
C ASP A 121 13.67 14.73 -10.90
N THR A 122 14.15 13.91 -11.83
CA THR A 122 15.55 13.51 -11.91
C THR A 122 15.91 13.08 -13.33
N GLU A 123 17.18 13.28 -13.69
CA GLU A 123 17.74 12.94 -14.99
C GLU A 123 18.39 11.55 -15.00
N ASP A 124 18.64 10.95 -13.83
CA ASP A 124 19.22 9.63 -13.73
C ASP A 124 18.17 8.53 -14.02
N PHE A 125 18.64 7.39 -14.53
CA PHE A 125 17.81 6.22 -14.74
C PHE A 125 18.05 5.21 -13.62
N LEU A 126 17.02 4.90 -12.84
CA LEU A 126 17.10 3.80 -11.90
C LEU A 126 16.94 2.48 -12.66
N GLU A 127 18.05 1.78 -12.88
CA GLU A 127 18.07 0.47 -13.51
C GLU A 127 17.22 -0.54 -12.73
N PHE A 128 16.67 -1.53 -13.46
CA PHE A 128 15.92 -2.61 -12.83
C PHE A 128 16.84 -3.38 -11.88
N PRO A 129 16.47 -3.61 -10.60
CA PRO A 129 17.39 -4.19 -9.63
C PRO A 129 17.79 -5.62 -10.00
N VAL A 130 19.10 -5.90 -10.02
CA VAL A 130 19.66 -7.24 -10.28
C VAL A 130 19.22 -8.30 -9.27
N ASN A 131 18.81 -7.87 -8.07
CA ASN A 131 18.30 -8.70 -6.97
C ASN A 131 16.76 -8.69 -6.89
N ALA A 132 16.05 -8.20 -7.91
CA ALA A 132 14.60 -8.27 -7.97
C ALA A 132 14.11 -9.73 -8.00
N ILE A 133 13.02 -10.00 -7.30
CA ILE A 133 12.51 -11.36 -7.09
C ILE A 133 11.21 -11.53 -7.88
N ALA A 134 11.23 -12.45 -8.85
CA ALA A 134 10.02 -12.87 -9.54
C ALA A 134 9.14 -13.72 -8.62
N LEU A 135 7.87 -13.36 -8.53
CA LEU A 135 6.82 -14.02 -7.76
C LEU A 135 5.91 -14.87 -8.64
N THR A 136 6.38 -15.23 -9.85
CA THR A 136 5.62 -16.00 -10.85
C THR A 136 6.52 -17.06 -11.48
N SER A 137 5.90 -18.14 -11.98
CA SER A 137 6.56 -19.13 -12.85
C SER A 137 6.51 -18.78 -14.33
N GLU A 138 5.78 -17.72 -14.70
CA GLU A 138 5.64 -17.26 -16.09
C GLU A 138 6.91 -16.56 -16.60
N SER A 139 6.99 -16.34 -17.92
CA SER A 139 8.10 -15.57 -18.51
C SER A 139 8.13 -14.14 -17.95
N THR A 140 9.34 -13.70 -17.61
CA THR A 140 9.63 -12.35 -17.14
C THR A 140 10.14 -11.41 -18.25
N ASP A 141 10.08 -11.85 -19.51
CA ASP A 141 10.52 -11.06 -20.65
C ASP A 141 9.78 -9.72 -20.72
N GLY A 142 10.54 -8.64 -20.90
CA GLY A 142 10.00 -7.28 -21.01
C GLY A 142 9.79 -6.57 -19.66
N VAL A 143 10.07 -7.20 -18.51
CA VAL A 143 9.92 -6.56 -17.19
C VAL A 143 10.65 -5.22 -17.08
N GLU A 144 11.85 -5.11 -17.66
CA GLU A 144 12.64 -3.87 -17.63
C GLU A 144 11.95 -2.71 -18.34
N GLN A 145 11.20 -2.99 -19.41
CA GLN A 145 10.42 -1.98 -20.14
C GLN A 145 9.26 -1.46 -19.29
N LYS A 146 8.68 -2.34 -18.45
CA LYS A 146 7.60 -2.00 -17.52
C LYS A 146 8.14 -1.22 -16.34
N TRP A 147 9.28 -1.65 -15.81
CA TRP A 147 10.01 -0.94 -14.77
C TRP A 147 10.35 0.50 -15.17
N ALA A 148 10.81 0.71 -16.40
CA ALA A 148 11.18 2.04 -16.90
C ALA A 148 10.05 3.08 -16.80
N VAL A 149 8.78 2.64 -16.79
CA VAL A 149 7.60 3.53 -16.69
C VAL A 149 7.37 4.01 -15.26
N ILE A 150 7.75 3.20 -14.27
CA ILE A 150 7.53 3.47 -12.83
C ILE A 150 8.82 3.84 -12.09
N GLN A 151 9.98 3.79 -12.74
CA GLN A 151 11.28 3.98 -12.07
C GLN A 151 11.44 5.38 -11.42
N ASN A 152 10.72 6.40 -11.91
CA ASN A 152 10.68 7.74 -11.32
C ASN A 152 9.60 7.91 -10.26
N ASP A 153 8.80 6.89 -9.95
CA ASP A 153 7.84 6.95 -8.85
C ASP A 153 8.57 7.17 -7.51
N TRP A 154 8.03 8.05 -6.67
CA TRP A 154 8.64 8.40 -5.39
C TRP A 154 8.82 7.19 -4.48
N PHE A 155 7.89 6.24 -4.46
CA PHE A 155 7.99 5.04 -3.63
C PHE A 155 9.08 4.10 -4.13
N ILE A 156 9.24 3.97 -5.46
CA ILE A 156 10.32 3.19 -6.06
C ILE A 156 11.69 3.80 -5.73
N ARG A 157 11.83 5.12 -5.90
CA ARG A 157 13.07 5.85 -5.61
C ARG A 157 13.44 5.79 -4.13
N LYS A 158 12.45 6.00 -3.24
CA LYS A 158 12.67 5.91 -1.79
C LYS A 158 12.99 4.52 -1.32
N GLY A 159 12.31 3.51 -1.87
CA GLY A 159 12.69 2.11 -1.69
C GLY A 159 14.16 1.96 -2.01
N ALA A 160 14.58 2.20 -3.25
CA ALA A 160 15.96 2.05 -3.70
C ALA A 160 17.03 2.77 -2.83
N GLU A 161 16.72 3.96 -2.28
CA GLU A 161 17.63 4.73 -1.41
C GLU A 161 17.87 4.07 -0.04
N LEU A 162 16.91 3.28 0.47
CA LEU A 162 16.98 2.61 1.77
C LEU A 162 17.85 1.33 1.68
N LYS A 163 19.15 1.58 1.51
CA LYS A 163 20.34 0.70 1.58
C LYS A 163 20.09 -0.81 1.85
N GLY A 164 20.54 -1.62 0.90
CA GLY A 164 21.14 -2.94 1.13
C GLY A 164 20.23 -4.14 0.88
N ASP A 165 18.95 -4.05 1.26
CA ASP A 165 18.00 -5.17 1.21
C ASP A 165 16.72 -4.86 0.43
N ASN A 166 16.77 -3.85 -0.46
CA ASN A 166 15.64 -3.53 -1.34
C ASN A 166 15.33 -4.70 -2.26
N LYS A 167 14.32 -5.46 -1.84
CA LYS A 167 13.69 -6.49 -2.64
C LYS A 167 12.53 -5.85 -3.38
N VAL A 168 12.76 -5.55 -4.65
CA VAL A 168 11.65 -5.36 -5.58
C VAL A 168 11.12 -6.75 -5.89
N PHE A 169 9.89 -7.00 -5.52
CA PHE A 169 9.17 -8.19 -5.93
C PHE A 169 8.31 -7.83 -7.14
N TYR A 170 8.14 -8.77 -8.06
CA TYR A 170 7.32 -8.52 -9.23
C TYR A 170 6.70 -9.79 -9.77
N PHE A 171 5.55 -9.66 -10.43
CA PHE A 171 4.95 -10.77 -11.16
C PHE A 171 4.09 -10.25 -12.31
N LYS A 172 3.82 -11.17 -13.24
CA LYS A 172 2.90 -10.97 -14.34
C LYS A 172 1.59 -11.67 -14.01
N HIS A 173 0.47 -10.97 -14.19
CA HIS A 173 -0.86 -11.51 -13.92
C HIS A 173 -1.79 -11.28 -15.11
N GLN A 174 -2.41 -12.34 -15.63
CA GLN A 174 -3.42 -12.25 -16.67
C GLN A 174 -4.83 -12.31 -16.08
N LEU A 175 -5.54 -11.17 -16.08
CA LEU A 175 -6.88 -11.07 -15.50
C LEU A 175 -7.94 -11.84 -16.31
N ASN A 176 -7.77 -11.97 -17.62
CA ASN A 176 -8.66 -12.71 -18.51
C ASN A 176 -7.87 -13.61 -19.47
N LYS A 177 -8.02 -14.94 -19.35
CA LYS A 177 -7.30 -15.93 -20.16
C LYS A 177 -7.63 -15.86 -21.65
N SER A 178 -8.79 -15.33 -22.03
CA SER A 178 -9.16 -15.17 -23.43
C SER A 178 -8.67 -13.84 -24.04
N ASP A 179 -8.12 -12.93 -23.24
CA ASP A 179 -7.65 -11.63 -23.69
C ASP A 179 -6.24 -11.29 -23.18
N ASN A 180 -5.27 -11.27 -24.10
CA ASN A 180 -3.89 -10.87 -23.81
C ASN A 180 -3.77 -9.38 -23.43
N LYS A 181 -4.80 -8.56 -23.65
CA LYS A 181 -4.82 -7.15 -23.23
C LYS A 181 -5.13 -6.96 -21.74
N SER A 182 -5.52 -8.04 -21.05
CA SER A 182 -5.82 -8.03 -19.63
C SER A 182 -4.61 -8.30 -18.73
N ILE A 183 -3.42 -8.40 -19.34
CA ILE A 183 -2.19 -8.72 -18.65
C ILE A 183 -1.66 -7.49 -17.93
N LYS A 184 -1.37 -7.65 -16.65
CA LYS A 184 -0.84 -6.63 -15.76
C LYS A 184 0.51 -7.07 -15.18
N TRP A 185 1.42 -6.12 -15.07
CA TRP A 185 2.65 -6.27 -14.31
C TRP A 185 2.46 -5.62 -12.96
N VAL A 186 2.80 -6.35 -11.90
CA VAL A 186 2.70 -5.85 -10.53
C VAL A 186 4.09 -5.78 -9.95
N PHE A 187 4.43 -4.63 -9.39
CA PHE A 187 5.69 -4.38 -8.69
C PHE A 187 5.40 -4.06 -7.23
N ILE A 188 6.14 -4.67 -6.33
CA ILE A 188 5.98 -4.50 -4.89
C ILE A 188 7.33 -4.12 -4.29
N THR A 189 7.34 -3.02 -3.54
CA THR A 189 8.54 -2.56 -2.84
C THR A 189 8.20 -2.13 -1.42
N LYS A 190 9.17 -2.28 -0.53
CA LYS A 190 9.14 -1.75 0.82
C LYS A 190 10.08 -0.56 0.92
N TYR A 191 9.67 0.46 1.67
CA TYR A 191 10.45 1.65 1.96
C TYR A 191 10.02 2.24 3.31
#